data_AF-A0A2E2AFH5-F1
#
_entry.id   AF-A0A2E2AFH5-F1
#
_cell.length_a   1.000
_cell.length_b   1.000
_cell.length_c   1.000
_cell.angle_alpha   90.00
_cell.angle_beta   90.00
_cell.angle_gamma   90.00
#
_symmetry.space_group_name_H-M   'P 1'
#
loop_
_entity.id
_entity.type
_entity.pdbx_description
1 polymer ?
#
loop_
_entity_poly.entity_id
_entity_poly.type
_entity_poly.pdbx_seq_one_letter_code
_entity_poly.pdbx_strand_id
1 'polypeptide(L)' 'AGKIIQATNSKSKIVQVPLPEDDPKIRQPDITLARKYLNWKPAVSLDQGLQSTLEYFKNQLKT' A
#
# COMPACT_ATOMS: atom_id res chain seq x y z
N ALA A 1 1.26 0.09 -9.89
CA ALA A 1 0.87 1.50 -10.09
C ALA A 1 -0.65 1.71 -10.17
N GLY A 2 -1.42 0.82 -10.80
CA GLY A 2 -2.85 1.04 -11.04
C GLY A 2 -3.78 1.01 -9.81
N LYS A 3 -3.43 0.31 -8.71
CA LYS A 3 -4.34 0.12 -7.58
C LYS A 3 -4.82 1.43 -6.93
N ILE A 4 -3.93 2.42 -6.80
CA ILE A 4 -4.32 3.73 -6.24
C ILE A 4 -5.28 4.46 -7.17
N ILE A 5 -4.95 4.56 -8.47
CA ILE A 5 -5.81 5.20 -9.48
C ILE A 5 -7.19 4.53 -9.54
N GLN A 6 -7.22 3.19 -9.51
CA GLN A 6 -8.47 2.41 -9.50
C GLN A 6 -9.30 2.69 -8.24
N ALA A 7 -8.67 2.68 -7.06
CA ALA A 7 -9.36 2.88 -5.79
C ALA A 7 -9.87 4.33 -5.61
N THR A 8 -9.18 5.33 -6.18
CA THR A 8 -9.58 6.75 -6.10
C THR A 8 -10.43 7.22 -7.29
N ASN A 9 -10.49 6.45 -8.38
CA ASN A 9 -10.98 6.91 -9.68
C ASN A 9 -10.33 8.24 -10.15
N SER A 10 -9.01 8.38 -9.94
CA SER A 10 -8.30 9.62 -10.26
C SER A 10 -7.95 9.74 -11.74
N LYS A 11 -7.90 10.97 -12.25
CA LYS A 11 -7.41 11.29 -13.61
C LYS A 11 -5.90 11.62 -13.64
N SER A 12 -5.20 11.47 -12.52
CA SER A 12 -3.75 11.73 -12.44
C SER A 12 -2.97 10.87 -13.44
N LYS A 13 -1.98 11.47 -14.09
CA LYS A 13 -1.08 10.77 -15.01
C LYS A 13 0.03 10.06 -14.23
N ILE A 14 0.43 8.87 -14.69
CA ILE A 14 1.60 8.16 -14.16
C ILE A 14 2.83 8.61 -14.96
N VAL A 15 3.86 9.09 -14.27
CA VAL A 15 5.15 9.46 -14.85
C VAL A 15 6.24 8.57 -14.26
N GLN A 16 7.14 8.05 -15.12
CA GLN A 16 8.28 7.25 -14.68
C GLN A 16 9.51 8.16 -14.57
N VAL A 17 10.19 8.09 -13.42
CA VAL A 17 11.42 8.82 -13.13
C VAL A 17 12.50 7.82 -12.71
N PRO A 18 13.80 8.18 -12.81
CA PRO A 18 14.89 7.32 -12.35
C PRO A 18 14.74 6.91 -10.88
N LEU A 19 15.14 5.69 -10.56
CA LEU A 19 15.16 5.19 -9.19
C LEU A 19 16.30 5.89 -8.41
N PRO A 20 16.09 6.30 -7.15
CA PRO A 20 17.18 6.73 -6.28
C PRO A 20 18.26 5.65 -6.16
N GLU A 21 19.53 6.04 -6.05
CA GLU A 21 20.66 5.09 -6.04
C GLU A 21 20.59 4.06 -4.91
N ASP A 22 20.13 4.48 -3.72
CA ASP A 22 20.06 3.64 -2.52
C ASP A 22 18.75 2.87 -2.37
N ASP A 23 17.83 2.96 -3.34
CA ASP A 23 16.52 2.34 -3.21
C ASP A 23 16.52 0.88 -3.70
N PRO A 24 16.26 -0.11 -2.82
CA PRO A 24 16.13 -1.50 -3.23
C PRO A 24 14.88 -1.70 -4.07
N LYS A 25 15.04 -2.33 -5.24
CA LYS A 25 13.96 -2.59 -6.20
C LYS A 25 12.87 -3.51 -5.66
N ILE A 26 13.21 -4.43 -4.76
CA ILE A 26 12.31 -5.46 -4.24
C ILE A 26 12.51 -5.60 -2.73
N ARG A 27 11.41 -5.68 -1.99
CA ARG A 27 11.39 -6.03 -0.58
C ARG A 27 10.29 -7.08 -0.35
N GLN A 28 10.67 -8.23 0.20
CA GLN A 28 9.74 -9.30 0.54
C GLN A 28 10.15 -9.91 1.89
N PRO A 29 9.51 -9.51 3.01
CA PRO A 29 9.87 -10.05 4.31
C PRO A 29 9.42 -11.51 4.44
N ASP A 30 10.31 -12.37 4.93
CA ASP A 30 9.93 -13.69 5.44
C ASP A 30 9.36 -13.54 6.85
N ILE A 31 8.10 -13.97 7.02
CA ILE A 31 7.37 -13.88 8.29
C ILE A 31 7.16 -15.26 8.94
N THR A 32 7.94 -16.26 8.55
CA THR A 32 7.88 -17.63 9.10
C THR A 32 8.06 -17.65 10.62
N LEU A 33 8.98 -16.86 11.16
CA LEU A 33 9.20 -16.78 12.61
C LEU A 33 7.98 -16.21 13.36
N ALA A 34 7.38 -15.14 12.84
CA ALA A 34 6.19 -14.54 13.43
C ALA A 34 4.99 -15.49 13.43
N ARG A 35 4.81 -16.23 12.32
CA ARG A 35 3.79 -17.30 12.27
C ARG A 35 4.05 -18.40 13.28
N LYS A 36 5.29 -18.87 13.39
CA LYS A 36 5.68 -20.00 14.24
C LYS A 36 5.57 -19.67 15.73
N TYR A 37 6.12 -18.53 16.14
CA TYR A 37 6.30 -18.22 17.56
C TYR A 37 5.22 -17.30 18.13
N LEU A 38 4.57 -16.49 17.29
CA LEU A 38 3.58 -15.50 17.73
C LEU A 38 2.15 -15.84 17.28
N ASN A 39 1.97 -16.94 16.52
CA ASN A 39 0.73 -17.23 15.81
C ASN A 39 0.21 -16.03 15.00
N TRP A 40 1.14 -15.20 14.50
CA TRP A 40 0.82 -13.93 13.88
C TRP A 40 0.90 -14.03 12.36
N LYS A 41 -0.03 -13.37 11.68
CA LYS A 41 -0.02 -13.14 10.24
C LYS A 41 -0.78 -11.84 9.91
N PRO A 42 -0.54 -11.20 8.75
CA PRO A 42 -1.36 -10.11 8.28
C PRO A 42 -2.84 -10.54 8.20
N ALA A 43 -3.71 -9.78 8.86
CA ALA A 43 -5.15 -10.02 8.85
C ALA A 43 -5.90 -9.12 7.86
N VAL A 44 -5.28 -8.01 7.46
CA VAL A 44 -5.87 -7.01 6.56
C VAL A 44 -5.26 -7.18 5.17
N SER A 45 -6.11 -7.34 4.17
CA SER A 45 -5.67 -7.38 2.77
C SER A 45 -5.26 -5.99 2.27
N LEU A 46 -4.52 -5.94 1.16
CA LEU A 46 -4.15 -4.66 0.55
C LEU A 46 -5.39 -3.81 0.22
N ASP A 47 -6.44 -4.43 -0.34
CA ASP A 47 -7.63 -3.70 -0.78
C ASP A 47 -8.45 -3.17 0.41
N GLN A 48 -8.54 -3.95 1.49
CA GLN A 48 -9.16 -3.50 2.75
C GLN A 48 -8.39 -2.32 3.35
N GLY A 49 -7.07 -2.42 3.46
CA GLY A 49 -6.24 -1.35 4.00
C GLY A 49 -6.30 -0.07 3.15
N LEU A 50 -6.31 -0.20 1.83
CA LEU A 50 -6.49 0.93 0.92
C LEU A 50 -7.84 1.61 1.11
N GLN A 51 -8.93 0.85 1.23
CA GLN A 51 -10.27 1.40 1.44
C GLN A 51 -10.35 2.23 2.74
N SER A 52 -9.88 1.70 3.87
CA SER A 52 -9.87 2.44 5.14
C SER A 52 -9.01 3.71 5.07
N THR A 53 -7.88 3.65 4.36
CA THR A 53 -7.01 4.82 4.14
C THR A 53 -7.72 5.89 3.32
N LEU A 54 -8.45 5.50 2.27
CA LEU A 54 -9.22 6.44 1.44
C LEU A 54 -10.35 7.11 2.21
N GLU A 55 -11.07 6.36 3.04
CA GLU A 55 -12.13 6.91 3.91
C GLU A 55 -11.58 7.95 4.88
N TYR A 56 -10.43 7.67 5.50
CA TYR A 56 -9.74 8.62 6.35
C TYR A 56 -9.44 9.93 5.59
N PHE A 57 -8.79 9.86 4.42
CA PHE A 57 -8.44 11.06 3.66
C PHE A 57 -9.64 11.80 3.10
N LYS A 58 -10.71 11.11 2.69
CA LYS A 58 -11.99 11.75 2.31
C LYS A 58 -12.57 12.57 3.46
N ASN A 59 -12.42 12.10 4.70
CA ASN A 59 -12.89 12.81 5.88
C ASN A 59 -11.98 13.98 6.28
N GLN A 60 -10.66 13.84 6.17
CA GLN A 60 -9.70 14.90 6.50
C GLN A 60 -9.68 16.02 5.46
N LEU A 61 -9.87 15.68 4.19
CA LEU A 61 -9.84 16.61 3.06
C LEU A 61 -11.23 17.12 2.69
N LYS A 62 -12.26 16.92 3.54
CA LYS A 62 -13.61 17.45 3.32
C LYS A 62 -13.50 18.91 2.89
N THR A 63 -13.74 19.12 1.60
CA THR A 63 -13.96 20.41 0.96
C THR A 63 -15.46 20.54 0.74
#